data_AF-A0A944MW24-F1
#
_entry.id   AF-A0A944MW24-F1
#
_cell.length_a   1.000
_cell.length_b   1.000
_cell.length_c   1.000
_cell.angle_alpha   90.00
_cell.angle_beta   90.00
_cell.angle_gamma   90.00
#
_symmetry.space_group_name_H-M   'P 1'
#
loop_
_entity.id
_entity.type
_entity.pdbx_description
1 polymer ?
#
loop_
_entity_poly.entity_id
_entity_poly.type
_entity_poly.pdbx_seq_one_letter_code
_entity_poly.pdbx_strand_id
1 'polypeptide(L)'
;MNTNQSRDELFERHLQGELSDVEKEHVAELLDSDAAARQQFVELAQWDTELGETIREHAEPVYNKDLLPSGKGTIERGGKNTFLLSP
;
A
#
# COMPACT_ATOMS: atom_id res chain seq x y z
N MET A 1 17.28 19.23 7.44
CA MET A 1 16.70 17.87 7.51
C MET A 1 15.88 17.81 8.79
N ASN A 2 14.60 17.47 8.68
CA ASN A 2 13.67 17.47 9.82
C ASN A 2 13.76 16.08 10.47
N THR A 3 14.65 15.91 11.45
CA THR A 3 15.05 14.62 12.03
C THR A 3 14.11 14.12 13.14
N ASN A 4 12.85 14.53 13.12
CA ASN A 4 11.86 14.10 14.09
C ASN A 4 10.83 13.19 13.41
N GLN A 5 11.29 12.09 12.80
CA GLN A 5 10.36 11.03 12.42
C GLN A 5 9.78 10.44 13.70
N SER A 6 8.46 10.36 13.78
CA SER A 6 7.83 9.72 14.93
C SER A 6 8.15 8.22 14.89
N ARG A 7 8.22 7.60 16.07
CA ARG A 7 8.41 6.14 16.19
C ARG A 7 7.36 5.37 15.40
N ASP A 8 6.14 5.89 15.34
CA ASP A 8 5.02 5.28 14.63
C ASP A 8 5.25 5.31 13.10
N GLU A 9 5.69 6.46 12.56
CA GLU A 9 6.04 6.59 11.13
C GLU A 9 7.17 5.63 10.72
N LEU A 10 8.16 5.44 11.59
CA LEU A 10 9.26 4.51 11.37
C LEU A 10 8.76 3.05 11.28
N PHE A 11 7.84 2.66 12.15
CA PHE A 11 7.25 1.32 12.16
C PHE A 11 6.32 1.08 10.96
N GLU A 12 5.47 2.04 10.61
CA GLU A 12 4.58 1.94 9.43
C GLU A 12 5.41 1.73 8.14
N ARG A 13 6.44 2.55 7.95
CA ARG A 13 7.35 2.42 6.80
C ARG A 13 8.12 1.10 6.82
N HIS A 14 8.44 0.56 8.00
CA HIS A 14 9.08 -0.76 8.12
C HIS A 14 8.16 -1.87 7.61
N LEU A 15 6.89 -1.86 8.00
CA LEU A 15 5.89 -2.84 7.54
C LEU A 15 5.68 -2.77 6.03
N GLN A 16 5.75 -1.57 5.45
CA GLN A 16 5.65 -1.35 4.01
C GLN A 16 6.95 -1.65 3.23
N GLY A 17 8.04 -1.97 3.92
CA GLY A 17 9.34 -2.26 3.29
C GLY A 17 10.07 -1.02 2.77
N GLU A 18 9.71 0.18 3.24
CA GLU A 18 10.23 1.47 2.77
C GLU A 18 11.45 1.98 3.54
N LEU A 19 11.93 1.22 4.52
CA LEU A 19 13.13 1.60 5.28
C LEU A 19 14.42 1.28 4.53
N SER A 20 15.35 2.23 4.56
CA SER A 20 16.75 2.01 4.21
C SER A 20 17.42 1.07 5.22
N ASP A 21 18.58 0.52 4.86
CA ASP A 21 19.31 -0.42 5.72
C ASP A 21 19.73 0.21 7.06
N VAL A 22 20.06 1.50 7.07
CA VAL A 22 20.38 2.25 8.30
C VAL A 22 19.15 2.40 9.20
N GLU A 23 17.99 2.68 8.62
CA GLU A 23 16.74 2.80 9.38
C GLU A 23 16.28 1.43 9.92
N LYS A 24 16.51 0.34 9.17
CA LYS A 24 16.24 -1.03 9.63
C LYS A 24 17.08 -1.41 10.84
N GLU A 25 18.38 -1.08 10.83
CA GLU A 25 19.26 -1.30 11.98
C GLU A 25 18.77 -0.52 13.20
N HIS A 26 18.36 0.73 13.00
CA HIS A 26 17.81 1.55 14.08
C HIS A 26 16.51 0.96 14.67
N VAL A 27 15.61 0.44 13.82
CA VAL A 27 14.43 -0.31 14.28
C VAL A 27 14.83 -1.53 15.09
N ALA A 28 15.82 -2.30 14.63
CA ALA A 28 16.29 -3.49 15.34
C ALA A 28 16.85 -3.16 16.73
N GLU A 29 17.70 -2.14 16.83
CA GLU A 29 18.25 -1.67 18.11
C GLU A 29 17.14 -1.19 19.08
N LEU A 30 16.17 -0.44 18.56
CA LEU A 30 15.02 0.03 19.33
C LEU A 30 14.17 -1.13 19.84
N LEU A 31 13.89 -2.11 18.97
CA LEU A 31 13.13 -3.31 19.33
C LEU A 31 13.89 -4.23 20.28
N ASP A 32 15.23 -4.27 20.25
CA ASP A 32 16.01 -5.04 21.23
C ASP A 32 15.98 -4.37 22.61
N SER A 33 16.09 -3.03 22.64
CA SER A 33 16.24 -2.26 23.87
C SER A 33 14.94 -1.96 24.63
N ASP A 34 13.82 -1.76 23.92
CA ASP A 34 12.57 -1.26 24.53
C ASP A 34 11.41 -2.27 24.37
N ALA A 35 10.95 -2.82 25.50
CA ALA A 35 9.81 -3.71 25.55
C ALA A 35 8.48 -3.05 25.14
N ALA A 36 8.31 -1.76 25.45
CA ALA A 36 7.12 -1.01 25.03
C ALA A 36 7.15 -0.77 23.51
N ALA A 37 8.32 -0.50 22.93
CA ALA A 37 8.47 -0.41 21.48
C ALA A 37 8.13 -1.73 20.78
N ARG A 38 8.57 -2.88 21.33
CA ARG A 38 8.16 -4.20 20.82
C ARG A 38 6.65 -4.41 20.86
N GLN A 39 6.02 -4.08 21.97
CA GLN A 39 4.57 -4.24 22.12
C GLN A 39 3.81 -3.42 21.07
N GLN A 40 4.19 -2.15 20.90
CA GLN A 40 3.57 -1.27 19.90
C GLN A 40 3.77 -1.76 18.47
N PHE A 41 4.98 -2.22 18.14
CA PHE A 41 5.26 -2.77 16.82
C PHE A 41 4.39 -4.00 16.51
N VAL A 42 4.22 -4.90 17.49
CA VAL A 42 3.35 -6.08 17.35
C VAL A 42 1.89 -5.67 17.14
N GLU A 43 1.39 -4.71 17.92
CA GLU A 43 0.02 -4.20 17.75
C GLU A 43 -0.20 -3.62 16.35
N LEU A 44 0.73 -2.80 15.86
CA LEU A 44 0.64 -2.22 14.52
C LEU A 44 0.66 -3.30 13.42
N ALA A 45 1.55 -4.29 13.52
CA ALA A 45 1.63 -5.38 12.55
C ALA A 45 0.36 -6.25 12.52
N GLN A 46 -0.29 -6.43 13.67
CA GLN A 46 -1.56 -7.13 13.76
C GLN A 46 -2.67 -6.37 13.05
N TRP A 47 -2.79 -5.06 13.28
CA TRP A 47 -3.77 -4.21 12.58
C TRP A 47 -3.55 -4.18 11.06
N ASP A 48 -2.29 -4.06 10.61
CA ASP A 48 -1.94 -4.10 9.19
C ASP A 48 -2.39 -5.42 8.54
N THR A 49 -2.14 -6.53 9.23
CA THR A 49 -2.58 -7.87 8.79
C THR A 49 -4.10 -7.96 8.76
N GLU A 50 -4.79 -7.66 9.85
CA GLU A 50 -6.26 -7.76 9.97
C GLU A 50 -6.97 -6.91 8.91
N LEU A 51 -6.48 -5.70 8.65
CA LEU A 51 -7.00 -4.83 7.61
C LEU A 51 -6.78 -5.45 6.22
N GLY A 52 -5.59 -5.99 5.96
CA GLY A 52 -5.28 -6.67 4.71
C GLY A 52 -6.12 -7.93 4.47
N GLU A 53 -6.39 -8.71 5.52
CA GLU A 53 -7.29 -9.87 5.45
C GLU A 53 -8.73 -9.44 5.20
N THR A 54 -9.23 -8.46 5.96
CA THR A 54 -10.58 -7.90 5.80
C THR A 54 -10.81 -7.38 4.39
N ILE A 55 -9.86 -6.62 3.84
CA ILE A 55 -9.92 -6.13 2.45
C ILE A 55 -9.93 -7.30 1.46
N ARG A 56 -9.11 -8.34 1.67
CA ARG A 56 -9.05 -9.52 0.80
C ARG A 56 -10.31 -10.37 0.86
N GLU A 57 -10.93 -10.52 2.04
CA GLU A 57 -12.18 -11.25 2.22
C GLU A 57 -13.36 -10.52 1.58
N HIS A 58 -13.39 -9.19 1.67
CA HIS A 58 -14.42 -8.36 1.07
C HIS A 58 -14.14 -7.94 -0.38
N ALA A 59 -12.92 -8.19 -0.89
CA ALA A 59 -12.62 -8.09 -2.30
C ALA A 59 -13.28 -9.27 -3.01
N GLU A 60 -14.58 -9.13 -3.27
CA GLU A 60 -15.29 -9.96 -4.24
C GLU A 60 -14.41 -10.09 -5.50
N PRO A 61 -14.13 -11.31 -5.99
CA PRO A 61 -13.48 -11.45 -7.27
C PRO A 61 -14.41 -10.78 -8.28
N VAL A 62 -14.01 -9.62 -8.78
CA VAL A 62 -14.66 -8.97 -9.92
C VAL A 62 -14.38 -9.87 -11.13
N TYR A 63 -15.13 -10.97 -11.22
CA TYR A 63 -15.30 -11.77 -12.41
C TYR A 63 -16.26 -11.01 -13.34
N ASN A 64 -15.94 -9.74 -13.62
CA ASN A 64 -16.56 -9.02 -14.72
C ASN A 64 -16.02 -9.63 -16.00
N LYS A 65 -16.70 -10.69 -16.47
CA LYS A 65 -16.58 -11.17 -17.84
C LYS A 65 -16.89 -10.07 -18.87
N ASP A 66 -17.50 -8.97 -18.43
CA ASP A 66 -17.81 -7.79 -19.24
C ASP A 66 -16.62 -6.82 -19.43
N LEU A 67 -15.51 -6.99 -18.69
CA LEU A 67 -14.28 -6.20 -18.87
C LEU A 67 -13.29 -6.84 -19.86
N LEU A 68 -13.58 -8.04 -20.37
CA LEU A 68 -12.85 -8.60 -21.49
C LEU A 68 -13.49 -8.07 -22.78
N PRO A 69 -12.78 -7.31 -23.63
CA PRO A 69 -13.29 -6.96 -24.95
C PRO A 69 -13.40 -8.25 -25.79
N SER A 70 -14.55 -8.91 -25.69
CA SER A 70 -15.01 -9.89 -26.67
C SER A 70 -15.45 -9.11 -27.89
N GLY A 71 -14.53 -8.86 -28.79
CA GLY A 71 -14.84 -8.07 -29.97
C GLY A 71 -13.64 -7.92 -30.87
N LYS A 72 -13.59 -8.76 -31.90
CA LYS A 72 -12.78 -8.53 -33.09
C LYS A 72 -13.10 -7.14 -33.64
N GLY A 73 -12.20 -6.19 -33.43
CA GLY A 73 -12.27 -4.84 -33.98
C GLY A 73 -10.90 -4.48 -34.52
N THR A 74 -10.77 -4.48 -35.85
CA THR A 74 -9.62 -3.97 -36.59
C THR A 74 -9.28 -2.55 -36.11
N ILE A 75 -8.05 -2.36 -35.63
CA ILE A 75 -7.52 -1.03 -35.31
C ILE A 75 -7.31 -0.30 -36.64
N GLU A 76 -8.33 0.43 -37.07
CA GLU A 76 -8.16 1.48 -38.07
C GLU A 76 -7.72 2.76 -37.38
N ARG A 77 -6.52 3.20 -37.78
CA ARG A 77 -5.85 4.43 -37.38
C ARG A 77 -6.66 5.64 -37.86
N GLY A 78 -7.16 6.46 -36.94
CA GLY A 78 -7.37 7.89 -37.20
C GLY A 78 -8.57 8.54 -36.51
N GLY A 79 -8.31 9.61 -35.74
CA GLY A 79 -9.31 10.67 -35.56
C GLY A 79 -9.50 11.24 -34.16
N LYS A 80 -8.65 12.22 -33.80
CA LYS A 80 -8.99 13.49 -33.13
C LYS A 80 -9.93 13.44 -31.91
N ASN A 81 -9.35 13.51 -30.71
CA ASN A 81 -10.09 13.74 -29.47
C ASN A 81 -10.49 15.22 -29.36
N THR A 82 -11.74 15.55 -29.65
CA THR A 82 -12.36 16.82 -29.23
C THR A 82 -12.96 16.61 -27.85
N PHE A 83 -12.37 17.21 -26.81
CA PHE A 83 -13.00 17.33 -25.50
C PHE A 83 -14.10 18.41 -25.57
N LEU A 84 -15.35 18.01 -25.34
CA LEU A 84 -16.45 18.94 -25.07
C LEU A 84 -16.76 18.89 -23.57
N LEU A 85 -16.37 19.95 -22.86
CA LEU A 85 -16.96 20.30 -21.57
C LEU A 85 -18.30 20.98 -21.84
N SER A 86 -19.36 20.46 -21.24
CA SER A 86 -20.69 21.07 -21.23
C SER A 86 -20.96 21.73 -19.86
N PRO A 87 -21.90 22.69 -19.80
CA PRO A 87 -21.90 23.83 -18.87
C PRO A 87 -22.20 23.50 -17.40
#